data_AF-A0A6H2A2M4-F1
#
_entry.id   AF-A0A6H2A2M4-F1
#
_cell.length_a   1.000
_cell.length_b   1.000
_cell.length_c   1.000
_cell.angle_alpha   90.00
_cell.angle_beta   90.00
_cell.angle_gamma   90.00
#
_symmetry.space_group_name_H-M   'P 1'
#
loop_
_entity.id
_entity.type
_entity.pdbx_description
1 polymer ?
#
loop_
_entity_poly.entity_id
_entity_poly.type
_entity_poly.pdbx_seq_one_letter_code
_entity_poly.pdbx_strand_id
1 'polypeptide(L)'
;MTERGDIESYGTLKDFGAGGLGYKCIVMETASSFIGGTDTFTVDLTKHGGLYPVALFATYQSSTGATLAASTASCTTSAGTVTITSAASGTGVYGVILFYK
;
A
#
# COMPACT_ATOMS: atom_id res chain seq x y z
N MET A 1 -11.99 4.83 15.31
CA MET A 1 -10.87 3.86 15.28
C MET A 1 -9.78 4.52 14.46
N THR A 2 -8.57 4.50 15.00
CA THR A 2 -7.45 5.47 14.86
C THR A 2 -7.03 5.77 13.42
N GLU A 3 -6.80 7.05 13.10
CA GLU A 3 -6.06 7.46 11.90
C GLU A 3 -4.69 6.77 11.93
N ARG A 4 -4.50 5.76 11.07
CA ARG A 4 -3.23 5.03 11.01
C ARG A 4 -2.30 5.82 10.10
N GLY A 5 -1.17 6.25 10.67
CA GLY A 5 -0.20 7.17 10.04
C GLY A 5 0.58 6.60 8.86
N ASP A 6 1.64 7.32 8.46
CA ASP A 6 2.48 7.02 7.30
C ASP A 6 2.95 5.56 7.27
N ILE A 7 2.74 4.87 6.14
CA ILE A 7 3.09 3.45 5.99
C ILE A 7 4.59 3.19 6.04
N GLU A 8 5.41 4.23 5.84
CA GLU A 8 6.86 4.21 6.11
C GLU A 8 7.18 3.80 7.57
N SER A 9 6.21 3.95 8.48
CA SER A 9 6.36 3.57 9.89
C SER A 9 6.09 2.09 10.17
N TYR A 10 5.57 1.33 9.19
CA TYR A 10 4.92 0.04 9.45
C TYR A 10 5.35 -1.09 8.52
N GLY A 11 6.20 -0.81 7.53
CA GLY A 11 6.68 -1.82 6.60
C GLY A 11 8.08 -1.54 6.08
N THR A 12 8.64 -2.52 5.38
CA THR A 12 9.88 -2.31 4.61
C THR A 12 9.52 -1.67 3.28
N LEU A 13 9.99 -0.44 3.05
CA LEU A 13 9.87 0.22 1.76
C LEU A 13 11.06 -0.15 0.89
N LYS A 14 10.78 -0.65 -0.32
CA LYS A 14 11.79 -0.83 -1.36
C LYS A 14 11.37 -0.02 -2.58
N ASP A 15 12.15 1.01 -2.90
CA ASP A 15 12.02 1.78 -4.14
C ASP A 15 12.80 1.05 -5.24
N PHE A 16 12.08 0.63 -6.27
CA PHE A 16 12.68 0.07 -7.47
C PHE A 16 12.47 1.04 -8.63
N GLY A 17 13.57 1.51 -9.20
CA GLY A 17 13.54 2.13 -10.52
C GLY A 17 13.28 1.05 -11.57
N ALA A 18 12.09 1.04 -12.19
CA ALA A 18 11.86 0.22 -13.38
C ALA A 18 12.46 0.95 -14.58
N GLY A 19 13.81 0.92 -14.69
CA GLY A 19 14.65 1.71 -15.59
C GLY A 19 14.36 1.61 -17.10
N GLY A 20 13.36 0.86 -17.53
CA GLY A 20 12.89 0.80 -18.93
C GLY A 20 11.42 1.17 -19.14
N LEU A 21 10.62 1.34 -18.08
CA LEU A 21 9.18 1.59 -18.18
C LEU A 21 8.79 3.04 -17.81
N GLY A 22 9.72 3.80 -17.22
CA GLY A 22 9.46 5.17 -16.77
C GLY A 22 8.52 5.25 -15.57
N TYR A 23 8.46 4.18 -14.77
CA TYR A 23 7.73 4.10 -13.51
C TYR A 23 8.69 3.69 -12.40
N LYS A 24 8.37 4.06 -11.18
CA LYS A 24 8.96 3.51 -9.97
C LYS A 24 7.93 2.65 -9.26
N CYS A 25 8.38 1.74 -8.39
CA CYS A 25 7.46 1.04 -7.52
C CYS A 25 7.95 1.00 -6.07
N ILE A 26 7.00 1.19 -5.17
CA ILE A 26 7.16 0.99 -3.73
C ILE A 26 6.50 -0.34 -3.40
N VAL A 27 7.29 -1.27 -2.90
CA VAL A 27 6.79 -2.50 -2.28
C VAL A 27 6.73 -2.27 -0.77
N MET A 28 5.60 -2.61 -0.18
CA MET A 28 5.31 -2.48 1.25
C MET A 28 4.86 -3.85 1.76
N GLU A 29 5.53 -4.35 2.79
CA GLU A 29 5.13 -5.56 3.51
C GLU A 29 4.80 -5.17 4.94
N THR A 30 3.61 -5.53 5.41
CA THR A 30 3.13 -5.29 6.77
C THR A 30 3.09 -6.61 7.54
N ALA A 31 3.25 -6.58 8.86
CA ALA A 31 3.13 -7.79 9.67
C ALA A 31 1.74 -8.46 9.49
N SER A 32 1.69 -9.79 9.56
CA SER A 32 0.50 -10.64 9.39
C SER A 32 -0.51 -10.50 10.55
N SER A 33 -1.05 -9.29 10.71
CA SER A 33 -2.10 -8.88 11.65
C SER A 33 -2.32 -7.36 11.62
N PHE A 34 -1.59 -6.63 10.76
CA PHE A 34 -1.46 -5.18 10.87
C PHE A 34 -2.74 -4.43 10.46
N ILE A 35 -3.53 -4.97 9.53
CA ILE A 35 -4.60 -4.24 8.82
C ILE A 35 -5.90 -5.05 8.80
N GLY A 36 -6.60 -5.16 9.92
CA GLY A 36 -7.91 -5.84 9.99
C GLY A 36 -9.07 -4.85 9.92
N GLY A 37 -9.89 -4.92 8.86
CA GLY A 37 -11.08 -4.07 8.69
C GLY A 37 -10.98 -3.09 7.51
N THR A 38 -11.64 -1.93 7.63
CA THR A 38 -11.42 -0.80 6.71
C THR A 38 -10.31 0.07 7.29
N ASP A 39 -9.14 0.05 6.67
CA ASP A 39 -7.96 0.77 7.15
C ASP A 39 -7.40 1.66 6.04
N THR A 40 -6.86 2.81 6.45
CA THR A 40 -6.26 3.84 5.58
C THR A 40 -4.80 4.05 5.96
N PHE A 41 -3.92 4.21 4.97
CA PHE A 41 -2.52 4.56 5.19
C PHE A 41 -2.00 5.47 4.08
N THR A 42 -0.96 6.26 4.39
CA THR A 42 -0.40 7.28 3.50
C THR A 42 1.02 6.97 3.05
N VAL A 43 1.33 7.30 1.79
CA VAL A 43 2.66 7.30 1.19
C VAL A 43 2.91 8.69 0.59
N ASP A 44 4.00 9.35 0.96
CA ASP A 44 4.43 10.60 0.32
C ASP A 44 5.36 10.29 -0.87
N LEU A 45 4.82 10.34 -2.10
CA LEU A 45 5.60 10.03 -3.30
C LEU A 45 6.67 11.09 -3.59
N THR A 46 6.57 12.30 -3.04
CA THR A 46 7.54 13.37 -3.31
C THR A 46 8.91 13.02 -2.75
N LYS A 47 8.95 12.32 -1.61
CA LYS A 47 10.18 11.75 -1.02
C LYS A 47 10.85 10.71 -1.92
N HIS A 48 10.06 10.07 -2.78
CA HIS A 48 10.52 9.03 -3.71
C HIS A 48 10.63 9.54 -5.15
N GLY A 49 10.55 10.87 -5.34
CA GLY A 49 10.72 11.53 -6.63
C GLY A 49 9.60 11.21 -7.62
N GLY A 50 8.36 11.13 -7.15
CA GLY A 50 7.16 11.09 -7.99
C GLY A 50 5.99 11.86 -7.36
N LEU A 51 4.87 11.91 -8.07
CA LEU A 51 3.67 12.67 -7.71
C LEU A 51 2.37 11.88 -7.93
N TYR A 52 2.37 10.86 -8.78
CA TYR A 52 1.14 10.22 -9.21
C TYR A 52 1.22 8.69 -9.14
N PRO A 53 0.29 8.03 -8.43
CA PRO A 53 0.17 6.59 -8.50
C PRO A 53 -0.40 6.18 -9.87
N VAL A 54 0.03 5.02 -10.34
CA VAL A 54 -0.28 4.48 -11.67
C VAL A 54 -1.00 3.16 -11.56
N ALA A 55 -0.53 2.30 -10.66
CA ALA A 55 -1.17 1.02 -10.38
C ALA A 55 -0.95 0.64 -8.93
N LEU A 56 -1.93 -0.04 -8.35
CA LEU A 56 -1.92 -0.52 -6.98
C LEU A 56 -2.27 -2.01 -6.99
N PHE A 57 -1.45 -2.81 -6.34
CA PHE A 57 -1.74 -4.21 -6.05
C PHE A 57 -1.68 -4.41 -4.55
N ALA A 58 -2.68 -5.07 -3.98
CA ALA A 58 -2.72 -5.40 -2.58
C ALA A 58 -2.97 -6.90 -2.41
N THR A 59 -2.23 -7.50 -1.49
CA THR A 59 -2.37 -8.90 -1.07
C THR A 59 -2.88 -8.94 0.36
N TYR A 60 -3.77 -9.91 0.59
CA TYR A 60 -4.51 -10.03 1.84
C TYR A 60 -4.25 -11.40 2.43
N GLN A 61 -4.23 -11.48 3.74
CA GLN A 61 -4.12 -12.73 4.48
C GLN A 61 -5.34 -12.88 5.39
N SER A 62 -5.95 -14.07 5.42
CA SER A 62 -6.98 -14.38 6.39
C SER A 62 -6.39 -14.41 7.81
N SER A 63 -7.24 -14.28 8.82
CA SER A 63 -6.86 -14.51 10.23
C SER A 63 -6.34 -15.93 10.50
N THR A 64 -6.56 -16.86 9.58
CA THR A 64 -6.06 -18.25 9.60
C THR A 64 -4.76 -18.45 8.82
N GLY A 65 -4.18 -17.37 8.28
CA GLY A 65 -2.88 -17.38 7.63
C GLY A 65 -2.90 -17.67 6.13
N ALA A 66 -4.07 -17.88 5.52
CA ALA A 66 -4.19 -18.14 4.08
C ALA A 66 -4.10 -16.83 3.28
N THR A 67 -3.27 -16.79 2.25
CA THR A 67 -3.27 -15.67 1.29
C THR A 67 -4.56 -15.72 0.49
N LEU A 68 -5.32 -14.62 0.51
CA LEU A 68 -6.56 -14.45 -0.21
C LEU A 68 -6.33 -13.67 -1.50
N ALA A 69 -7.19 -13.90 -2.49
CA ALA A 69 -7.20 -13.11 -3.72
C ALA A 69 -7.29 -11.61 -3.40
N ALA A 70 -6.65 -10.78 -4.22
CA ALA A 70 -6.60 -9.33 -4.04
C ALA A 70 -8.02 -8.76 -3.84
N SER A 71 -8.31 -8.28 -2.63
CA SER A 71 -9.43 -7.36 -2.41
C SER A 71 -9.10 -6.02 -3.10
N THR A 72 -10.14 -5.29 -3.51
CA THR A 72 -9.98 -3.97 -4.10
C THR A 72 -9.49 -2.99 -3.05
N ALA A 73 -8.18 -2.79 -2.97
CA ALA A 73 -7.62 -1.57 -2.40
C ALA A 73 -7.89 -0.41 -3.35
N SER A 74 -8.28 0.74 -2.80
CA SER A 74 -8.39 1.98 -3.55
C SER A 74 -7.28 2.93 -3.13
N CYS A 75 -6.93 3.87 -4.00
CA CYS A 75 -6.06 4.97 -3.63
C CYS A 75 -6.60 6.31 -4.11
N THR A 76 -6.33 7.35 -3.33
CA THR A 76 -6.55 8.74 -3.70
C THR A 76 -5.22 9.50 -3.57
N THR A 77 -5.07 10.60 -4.29
CA THR A 77 -3.83 11.38 -4.27
C THR A 77 -4.14 12.84 -4.07
N SER A 78 -3.40 13.48 -3.17
CA SER A 78 -3.45 14.92 -2.93
C SER A 78 -2.03 15.43 -2.71
N ALA A 79 -1.58 16.37 -3.55
CA ALA A 79 -0.27 17.01 -3.45
C ALA A 79 0.93 16.04 -3.32
N GLY A 80 0.88 14.89 -4.01
CA GLY A 80 1.94 13.86 -3.97
C GLY A 80 1.81 12.85 -2.81
N THR A 81 0.94 13.10 -1.84
CA THR A 81 0.57 12.12 -0.82
C THR A 81 -0.54 11.21 -1.36
N VAL A 82 -0.28 9.91 -1.35
CA VAL A 82 -1.22 8.86 -1.74
C VAL A 82 -1.81 8.24 -0.49
N THR A 83 -3.14 8.30 -0.37
CA THR A 83 -3.89 7.58 0.67
C THR A 83 -4.42 6.30 0.08
N ILE A 84 -4.07 5.15 0.67
CA ILE A 84 -4.54 3.84 0.25
C ILE A 84 -5.54 3.35 1.30
N THR A 85 -6.71 2.94 0.82
CA THR A 85 -7.79 2.39 1.64
C THR A 85 -7.98 0.94 1.28
N SER A 86 -7.91 0.07 2.29
CA SER A 86 -8.27 -1.32 2.17
C SER A 86 -9.66 -1.53 2.77
N ALA A 87 -10.55 -2.20 2.05
CA ALA A 87 -11.89 -2.52 2.52
C ALA A 87 -12.05 -4.04 2.52
N ALA A 88 -11.62 -4.70 3.59
CA ALA A 88 -11.79 -6.14 3.69
C ALA A 88 -11.99 -6.56 5.16
N SER A 89 -13.25 -6.74 5.54
CA SER A 89 -13.63 -7.22 6.87
C SER A 89 -13.08 -8.62 7.10
N GLY A 90 -12.42 -8.84 8.25
CA GLY A 90 -11.89 -10.15 8.64
C GLY A 90 -10.60 -10.59 7.94
N THR A 91 -9.94 -9.71 7.17
CA THR A 91 -8.67 -10.01 6.49
C THR A 91 -7.65 -8.91 6.74
N GLY A 92 -6.38 -9.32 6.89
CA GLY A 92 -5.19 -8.47 7.00
C GLY A 92 -4.65 -8.05 5.65
N VAL A 93 -4.49 -6.76 5.30
CA VAL A 93 -3.54 -6.41 4.22
C VAL A 93 -2.13 -6.78 4.70
N TYR A 94 -1.44 -7.55 3.87
CA TYR A 94 -0.11 -8.10 4.17
C TYR A 94 0.98 -7.53 3.26
N GLY A 95 0.64 -7.20 2.00
CA GLY A 95 1.59 -6.64 1.05
C GLY A 95 0.92 -5.72 0.06
N VAL A 96 1.57 -4.61 -0.25
CA VAL A 96 1.08 -3.60 -1.20
C VAL A 96 2.21 -3.23 -2.14
N ILE A 97 1.90 -3.18 -3.43
CA ILE A 97 2.81 -2.73 -4.49
C ILE A 97 2.16 -1.53 -5.16
N LEU A 98 2.81 -0.36 -5.03
CA LEU A 98 2.38 0.89 -5.63
C LEU A 98 3.34 1.28 -6.73
N PHE A 99 2.87 1.33 -7.97
CA PHE A 99 3.59 1.92 -9.10
C PHE A 99 3.27 3.41 -9.19
N TYR A 100 4.27 4.24 -9.46
CA TYR A 100 4.12 5.69 -9.52
C TYR A 100 5.07 6.36 -10.52
N LYS A 101 4.77 7.62 -10.84
CA LYS A 101 5.55 8.55 -11.65
C LYS A 101 5.76 9.85 -10.90
#